data_AF-A0A9E5C5Y2-F1
#
_entry.id   AF-A0A9E5C5Y2-F1
#
_cell.length_a   1.000
_cell.length_b   1.000
_cell.length_c   1.000
_cell.angle_alpha   90.00
_cell.angle_beta   90.00
_cell.angle_gamma   90.00
#
_symmetry.space_group_name_H-M   'P 1'
#
loop_
_entity.id
_entity.type
_entity.pdbx_description
1 polymer ?
#
loop_
_entity_poly.entity_id
_entity_poly.type
_entity_poly.pdbx_seq_one_letter_code
_entity_poly.pdbx_strand_id
1 'polypeptide(L)'
;PLGQNVDLFAVDPRALAKTAWFRDDFFPGGLQGISRLLRPRPFPSNLSGTGIPLPEDTVSLGVWVDSGVLFEKNLQFGVNMWARVMNATGSYRTISMGNILEREVPESSDADEGDVKAVDGPWRLFTGDLPDTALASPPFELVGLFFSTTPSNRLSDGVLHLDDITAFGPSLGTEGLVIEGFESLTPWVPLANQGKTPDVARRAGISARTGGSGLQFSWKEPIANGQRGIHLPPGPFPLPAIGGPGFQVGQQVRVKLGSLAVPVQFVGVVSHFPTLRPDRRPFFLLDLSDFREYARRLPVSVIGRPAEMWLALDAAADREQVIEDIADMIPGLVSVRDAEAVASLAGRNPLAGGGWDGLTIFSMVAIGIAVLLTLTVHALVSVRMGRMDLAVVRVLGFSHRQFFLSLATERLIIAVLAIAAGAAMGYWPGLEVLELVDLTPQGNDPVPPLLPSVRGWLMAGVLTGMVAASALSVAFAVVAARRLNTAEVLRGGI
;
A
#
# COMPACT_ATOMS: atom_id res chain seq x y z
N PRO A 1 0.74 -19.14 0.42
CA PRO A 1 1.39 -20.40 -0.03
C PRO A 1 2.81 -20.13 -0.55
N LEU A 2 3.78 -20.99 -0.20
CA LEU A 2 5.14 -20.91 -0.76
C LEU A 2 5.08 -21.07 -2.29
N GLY A 3 5.75 -20.19 -3.03
CA GLY A 3 5.87 -20.27 -4.49
C GLY A 3 4.81 -19.53 -5.31
N GLN A 4 3.91 -18.78 -4.69
CA GLN A 4 3.00 -17.89 -5.44
C GLN A 4 3.72 -16.61 -5.84
N ASN A 5 3.57 -16.19 -7.11
CA ASN A 5 4.06 -14.89 -7.57
C ASN A 5 3.21 -13.78 -6.94
N VAL A 6 3.88 -12.74 -6.44
CA VAL A 6 3.27 -11.60 -5.76
C VAL A 6 3.87 -10.33 -6.33
N ASP A 7 3.04 -9.30 -6.52
CA ASP A 7 3.51 -7.99 -6.96
C ASP A 7 3.95 -7.17 -5.73
N LEU A 8 5.24 -6.82 -5.68
CA LEU A 8 5.81 -5.93 -4.68
C LEU A 8 5.79 -4.50 -5.24
N PHE A 9 5.03 -3.61 -4.60
CA PHE A 9 4.94 -2.21 -5.02
C PHE A 9 5.49 -1.28 -3.93
N ALA A 10 6.70 -0.76 -4.15
CA ALA A 10 7.37 0.12 -3.20
C ALA A 10 7.01 1.59 -3.52
N VAL A 11 6.38 2.28 -2.57
CA VAL A 11 5.84 3.63 -2.75
C VAL A 11 6.54 4.64 -1.85
N ASP A 12 6.70 5.89 -2.29
CA ASP A 12 7.04 7.00 -1.38
C ASP A 12 5.77 7.49 -0.70
N PRO A 13 5.55 7.19 0.59
CA PRO A 13 4.27 7.50 1.22
C PRO A 13 4.05 9.02 1.39
N ARG A 14 5.12 9.82 1.44
CA ARG A 14 5.00 11.29 1.59
C ARG A 14 4.49 11.95 0.32
N ALA A 15 4.96 11.47 -0.83
CA ALA A 15 4.53 11.96 -2.12
C ALA A 15 3.16 11.39 -2.51
N LEU A 16 2.89 10.13 -2.15
CA LEU A 16 1.70 9.38 -2.56
C LEU A 16 0.39 10.13 -2.25
N ALA A 17 0.25 10.69 -1.05
CA ALA A 17 -0.96 11.41 -0.64
C ALA A 17 -1.21 12.70 -1.44
N LYS A 18 -0.20 13.24 -2.14
CA LYS A 18 -0.31 14.44 -2.98
C LYS A 18 -0.51 14.12 -4.45
N THR A 19 -0.04 12.95 -4.91
CA THR A 19 0.02 12.60 -6.33
C THR A 19 -1.04 11.59 -6.75
N ALA A 20 -1.52 10.77 -5.83
CA ALA A 20 -2.46 9.70 -6.14
C ALA A 20 -3.89 10.09 -5.83
N TRP A 21 -4.81 9.62 -6.68
CA TRP A 21 -6.21 9.50 -6.31
C TRP A 21 -6.47 8.13 -5.67
N PHE A 22 -7.21 8.11 -4.57
CA PHE A 22 -7.52 6.90 -3.82
C PHE A 22 -8.89 7.08 -3.16
N ARG A 23 -9.63 5.97 -3.03
CA ARG A 23 -10.90 5.99 -2.32
C ARG A 23 -10.72 5.58 -0.87
N ASP A 24 -11.28 6.37 0.04
CA ASP A 24 -11.11 6.17 1.48
C ASP A 24 -11.80 4.90 2.01
N ASP A 25 -12.72 4.29 1.27
CA ASP A 25 -13.34 3.02 1.65
C ASP A 25 -12.41 1.80 1.48
N PHE A 26 -11.33 1.92 0.71
CA PHE A 26 -10.36 0.84 0.53
C PHE A 26 -9.41 0.66 1.71
N PHE A 27 -9.21 1.71 2.50
CA PHE A 27 -8.33 1.67 3.67
C PHE A 27 -8.76 2.72 4.71
N PRO A 28 -8.96 2.35 5.99
CA PRO A 28 -9.28 3.32 7.04
C PRO A 28 -8.23 4.44 7.16
N GLY A 29 -8.64 5.68 6.92
CA GLY A 29 -7.76 6.85 6.90
C GLY A 29 -7.05 7.10 5.56
N GLY A 30 -7.45 6.40 4.49
CA GLY A 30 -6.98 6.61 3.13
C GLY A 30 -5.47 6.46 2.97
N LEU A 31 -4.90 7.22 2.02
CA LEU A 31 -3.46 7.23 1.74
C LEU A 31 -2.62 7.72 2.93
N GLN A 32 -3.16 8.62 3.77
CA GLN A 32 -2.47 9.08 4.97
C GLN A 32 -2.36 7.96 6.01
N GLY A 33 -3.42 7.15 6.16
CA GLY A 33 -3.43 5.96 6.99
C GLY A 33 -2.37 4.94 6.55
N ILE A 34 -2.31 4.65 5.25
CA ILE A 34 -1.27 3.80 4.64
C ILE A 34 0.12 4.34 4.96
N SER A 35 0.33 5.65 4.75
CA SER A 35 1.63 6.28 4.96
C SER A 35 2.11 6.22 6.40
N ARG A 36 1.20 6.43 7.35
CA ARG A 36 1.48 6.34 8.78
C ARG A 36 1.84 4.92 9.21
N LEU A 37 1.22 3.90 8.62
CA LEU A 37 1.51 2.50 8.95
C LEU A 37 2.79 1.98 8.32
N LEU A 38 3.07 2.37 7.07
CA LEU A 38 4.34 2.03 6.42
C LEU A 38 5.53 2.70 7.13
N ARG A 39 5.34 3.92 7.63
CA ARG A 39 6.37 4.69 8.34
C ARG A 39 5.87 5.17 9.72
N PRO A 40 5.75 4.27 10.72
CA PRO A 40 5.21 4.62 12.04
C PRO A 40 6.14 5.54 12.85
N ARG A 41 7.43 5.58 12.49
CA ARG A 41 8.39 6.56 13.00
C ARG A 41 9.11 7.19 11.83
N PRO A 42 9.33 8.52 11.82
CA PRO A 42 10.22 9.12 10.82
C PRO A 42 11.62 8.52 11.01
N PHE A 43 12.03 7.63 10.11
CA PHE A 43 13.41 7.15 10.07
C PHE A 43 14.33 8.34 9.79
N PRO A 44 15.52 8.37 10.42
CA PRO A 44 16.48 9.42 10.15
C PRO A 44 16.78 9.43 8.65
N SER A 45 16.75 10.61 8.05
CA SER A 45 17.17 10.82 6.67
C SER A 45 18.66 10.54 6.47
N ASN A 46 19.41 10.35 7.57
CA ASN A 46 20.80 9.97 7.57
C ASN A 46 20.96 8.49 7.99
N LEU A 47 21.69 7.73 7.18
CA LEU A 47 22.04 6.33 7.46
C LEU A 47 23.20 6.20 8.45
N SER A 48 23.91 7.29 8.77
CA SER A 48 24.97 7.26 9.78
C SER A 48 24.46 6.73 11.12
N GLY A 49 25.26 5.85 11.74
CA GLY A 49 24.92 5.21 13.01
C GLY A 49 23.95 4.04 12.89
N THR A 50 23.72 3.54 11.67
CA THR A 50 22.97 2.28 11.45
C THR A 50 23.89 1.07 11.28
N GLY A 51 25.21 1.27 11.24
CA GLY A 51 26.23 0.23 11.37
C GLY A 51 27.17 0.47 12.56
N ILE A 52 28.22 -0.35 12.67
CA ILE A 52 29.30 -0.16 13.64
C ILE A 52 30.36 0.75 13.02
N PRO A 53 30.65 1.93 13.59
CA PRO A 53 31.65 2.85 13.03
C PRO A 53 33.05 2.25 13.12
N LEU A 54 33.82 2.40 12.05
CA LEU A 54 35.25 2.06 12.00
C LEU A 54 36.09 3.30 12.32
N PRO A 55 37.22 3.16 13.03
CA PRO A 55 38.23 4.21 13.15
C PRO A 55 38.70 4.71 11.77
N GLU A 56 39.01 6.01 11.65
CA GLU A 56 39.35 6.64 10.37
C GLU A 56 40.61 6.06 9.70
N ASP A 57 41.53 5.52 10.49
CA ASP A 57 42.79 4.93 10.04
C ASP A 57 42.71 3.41 9.82
N THR A 58 41.50 2.83 9.81
CA THR A 58 41.31 1.40 9.59
C THR A 58 41.74 1.01 8.17
N VAL A 59 42.72 0.12 8.07
CA VAL A 59 43.23 -0.44 6.80
C VAL A 59 42.71 -1.85 6.54
N SER A 60 42.41 -2.62 7.59
CA SER A 60 41.82 -3.95 7.45
C SER A 60 40.89 -4.28 8.61
N LEU A 61 39.97 -5.20 8.38
CA LEU A 61 39.06 -5.76 9.39
C LEU A 61 39.45 -7.20 9.70
N GLY A 62 39.35 -7.58 10.97
CA GLY A 62 39.47 -8.95 11.47
C GLY A 62 38.17 -9.44 12.07
N VAL A 63 37.87 -10.72 11.93
CA VAL A 63 36.77 -11.38 12.63
C VAL A 63 37.25 -12.73 13.14
N TRP A 64 37.02 -13.02 14.42
CA TRP A 64 37.26 -14.34 14.98
C TRP A 64 36.07 -15.24 14.72
N VAL A 65 36.33 -16.42 14.15
CA VAL A 65 35.29 -17.38 13.78
C VAL A 65 35.66 -18.76 14.33
N ASP A 66 34.71 -19.38 15.02
CA ASP A 66 34.74 -20.82 15.30
C ASP A 66 33.78 -21.54 14.34
N SER A 67 34.38 -22.32 13.44
CA SER A 67 33.74 -23.16 12.44
C SER A 67 33.96 -24.66 12.70
N GLY A 68 34.31 -25.05 13.94
CA GLY A 68 34.60 -26.43 14.37
C GLY A 68 33.58 -27.46 13.88
N VAL A 69 32.30 -27.16 14.07
CA VAL A 69 31.16 -28.02 13.65
C VAL A 69 31.13 -28.25 12.14
N LEU A 70 31.59 -27.29 11.32
CA LEU A 70 31.65 -27.46 9.87
C LEU A 70 32.82 -28.32 9.42
N PHE A 71 33.93 -28.33 10.16
CA PHE A 71 35.07 -29.20 9.84
C PHE A 71 34.71 -30.69 10.00
N GLU A 72 33.85 -31.04 10.96
CA GLU A 72 33.34 -32.40 11.17
C GLU A 72 32.55 -32.92 9.95
N LYS A 73 31.97 -32.01 9.16
CA LYS A 73 31.21 -32.36 7.94
C LYS A 73 32.09 -32.72 6.75
N ASN A 74 33.42 -32.63 6.89
CA ASN A 74 34.43 -33.00 5.88
C ASN A 74 34.12 -32.48 4.47
N LEU A 75 33.74 -31.20 4.40
CA LEU A 75 33.34 -30.52 3.17
C LEU A 75 34.52 -30.44 2.20
N GLN A 76 34.27 -30.72 0.91
CA GLN A 76 35.29 -30.71 -0.15
C GLN A 76 35.33 -29.39 -0.92
N PHE A 77 34.83 -28.32 -0.30
CA PHE A 77 34.73 -27.00 -0.92
C PHE A 77 34.86 -25.90 0.13
N GLY A 78 35.37 -24.74 -0.28
CA GLY A 78 35.51 -23.57 0.58
C GLY A 78 34.19 -22.86 0.88
N VAL A 79 34.14 -22.25 2.06
CA VAL A 79 33.06 -21.33 2.48
C VAL A 79 33.72 -19.98 2.72
N ASN A 80 33.48 -19.02 1.83
CA ASN A 80 34.13 -17.71 1.93
C ASN A 80 33.30 -16.78 2.80
N MET A 81 33.96 -16.09 3.73
CA MET A 81 33.38 -15.01 4.52
C MET A 81 33.67 -13.65 3.89
N TRP A 82 32.72 -12.75 4.06
CA TRP A 82 32.73 -11.41 3.52
C TRP A 82 32.21 -10.42 4.55
N ALA A 83 32.85 -9.26 4.62
CA ALA A 83 32.34 -8.12 5.38
C ALA A 83 31.67 -7.11 4.43
N ARG A 84 30.53 -6.57 4.84
CA ARG A 84 29.82 -5.50 4.12
C ARG A 84 30.02 -4.20 4.89
N VAL A 85 30.60 -3.20 4.24
CA VAL A 85 30.81 -1.86 4.81
C VAL A 85 30.05 -0.80 4.02
N MET A 86 29.61 0.24 4.71
CA MET A 86 28.97 1.44 4.15
C MET A 86 29.92 2.62 4.35
N ASN A 87 30.06 3.47 3.33
CA ASN A 87 30.87 4.69 3.43
C ASN A 87 30.01 5.92 3.79
N ALA A 88 30.64 7.08 3.96
CA ALA A 88 29.96 8.33 4.30
C ALA A 88 28.93 8.79 3.24
N THR A 89 29.07 8.36 1.98
CA THR A 89 28.13 8.70 0.90
C THR A 89 26.95 7.73 0.79
N GLY A 90 26.85 6.73 1.67
CA GLY A 90 25.81 5.70 1.65
C GLY A 90 26.03 4.61 0.58
N SER A 91 27.23 4.55 0.01
CA SER A 91 27.64 3.48 -0.91
C SER A 91 28.16 2.28 -0.14
N TYR A 92 27.83 1.08 -0.63
CA TYR A 92 28.26 -0.17 -0.01
C TYR A 92 29.46 -0.78 -0.74
N ARG A 93 30.32 -1.45 0.04
CA ARG A 93 31.43 -2.26 -0.44
C ARG A 93 31.43 -3.60 0.28
N THR A 94 31.91 -4.62 -0.43
CA THR A 94 32.09 -5.95 0.11
C THR A 94 33.59 -6.22 0.17
N ILE A 95 34.07 -6.68 1.31
CA ILE A 95 35.46 -7.03 1.59
C ILE A 95 35.55 -8.55 1.71
N SER A 96 36.51 -9.16 1.03
CA SER A 96 36.81 -10.59 1.18
C SER A 96 37.58 -10.82 2.47
N MET A 97 37.13 -11.77 3.29
CA MET A 97 37.80 -12.11 4.55
C MET A 97 38.52 -13.47 4.47
N GLY A 98 38.29 -14.25 3.41
CA GLY A 98 38.89 -15.58 3.22
C GLY A 98 37.95 -16.76 3.50
N ASN A 99 38.47 -17.98 3.39
CA ASN A 99 37.77 -19.25 3.52
C ASN A 99 37.75 -19.76 4.97
N ILE A 100 36.57 -19.80 5.60
CA ILE A 100 36.40 -20.20 7.01
C ILE A 100 36.62 -21.71 7.27
N LEU A 101 36.82 -22.49 6.21
CA LEU A 101 37.15 -23.92 6.27
C LEU A 101 38.60 -24.21 5.89
N GLU A 102 39.43 -23.18 5.69
CA GLU A 102 40.85 -23.41 5.49
C GLU A 102 41.45 -24.06 6.75
N ARG A 103 42.07 -25.22 6.54
CA ARG A 103 42.88 -25.88 7.57
C ARG A 103 44.27 -25.28 7.46
N GLU A 104 44.82 -24.92 8.61
CA GLU A 104 46.16 -24.35 8.78
C GLU A 104 47.15 -24.87 7.74
N VAL A 105 47.70 -23.97 6.92
CA VAL A 105 48.76 -24.30 5.99
C VAL A 105 50.05 -24.37 6.82
N PRO A 106 50.80 -25.48 6.82
CA PRO A 106 52.09 -25.52 7.50
C PRO A 106 53.00 -24.43 6.93
N GLU A 107 53.74 -23.74 7.81
CA GLU A 107 54.61 -22.57 7.57
C GLU A 107 55.66 -22.71 6.44
N SER A 108 55.69 -23.81 5.69
CA SER A 108 56.74 -24.17 4.73
C SER A 108 56.41 -23.91 3.25
N SER A 109 55.40 -23.12 2.90
CA SER A 109 55.19 -22.70 1.51
C SER A 109 55.30 -21.18 1.37
N ASP A 110 56.51 -20.73 1.08
CA ASP A 110 56.81 -19.37 0.61
C ASP A 110 56.02 -19.09 -0.69
N ALA A 111 54.83 -18.49 -0.59
CA ALA A 111 54.25 -17.57 -1.60
C ALA A 111 52.80 -17.10 -1.32
N ASP A 112 52.00 -17.79 -0.51
CA ASP A 112 50.63 -17.36 -0.19
C ASP A 112 50.44 -17.36 1.34
N GLU A 113 50.32 -16.18 1.95
CA GLU A 113 49.80 -16.08 3.32
C GLU A 113 48.38 -16.66 3.33
N GLY A 114 48.15 -17.79 4.01
CA GLY A 114 46.82 -18.38 4.13
C GLY A 114 45.78 -17.41 4.70
N ASP A 115 44.49 -17.75 4.54
CA ASP A 115 43.37 -16.90 4.98
C ASP A 115 43.29 -16.76 6.50
N VAL A 116 43.91 -17.69 7.25
CA VAL A 116 43.97 -17.69 8.72
C VAL A 116 45.19 -16.91 9.20
N LYS A 117 44.96 -15.80 9.92
CA LYS A 117 46.04 -14.94 10.45
C LYS A 117 46.46 -15.26 11.88
N ALA A 118 45.57 -15.80 12.69
CA ALA A 118 45.85 -16.21 14.07
C ALA A 118 44.89 -17.32 14.51
N VAL A 119 45.31 -18.10 15.51
CA VAL A 119 44.54 -19.22 16.06
C VAL A 119 44.52 -19.12 17.59
N ASP A 120 43.36 -19.35 18.18
CA ASP A 120 43.13 -19.36 19.63
C ASP A 120 42.13 -20.48 19.98
N GLY A 121 42.65 -21.67 20.29
CA GLY A 121 41.82 -22.86 20.49
C GLY A 121 40.98 -23.20 19.24
N PRO A 122 39.64 -23.26 19.32
CA PRO A 122 38.79 -23.50 18.14
C PRO A 122 38.64 -22.26 17.24
N TRP A 123 39.03 -21.08 17.72
CA TRP A 123 38.85 -19.81 17.03
C TRP A 123 39.97 -19.52 16.05
N ARG A 124 39.60 -18.97 14.89
CA ARG A 124 40.52 -18.53 13.84
C ARG A 124 40.22 -17.09 13.47
N LEU A 125 41.26 -16.28 13.34
CA LEU A 125 41.17 -14.90 12.89
C LEU A 125 41.27 -14.85 11.36
N PHE A 126 40.25 -14.26 10.74
CA PHE A 126 40.21 -13.97 9.32
C PHE A 126 40.26 -12.47 9.11
N THR A 127 41.10 -12.00 8.18
CA THR A 127 41.28 -10.57 7.90
C THR A 127 40.93 -10.22 6.47
N GLY A 128 40.39 -9.04 6.25
CA GLY A 128 40.12 -8.50 4.92
C GLY A 128 40.51 -7.03 4.82
N ASP A 129 41.26 -6.69 3.79
CA ASP A 129 41.73 -5.33 3.56
C ASP A 129 40.60 -4.43 3.09
N LEU A 130 40.52 -3.23 3.66
CA LEU A 130 39.63 -2.20 3.15
C LEU A 130 40.15 -1.72 1.78
N PRO A 131 39.24 -1.36 0.86
CA PRO A 131 39.64 -0.73 -0.39
C PRO A 131 40.36 0.59 -0.10
N ASP A 132 41.38 0.90 -0.91
CA ASP A 132 42.21 2.11 -0.77
C ASP A 132 41.36 3.36 -0.47
N THR A 133 41.64 3.99 0.67
CA THR A 133 40.92 5.17 1.18
C THR A 133 41.03 6.36 0.24
N ALA A 134 42.02 6.40 -0.66
CA ALA A 134 42.10 7.41 -1.72
C ALA A 134 40.93 7.36 -2.72
N LEU A 135 40.26 6.21 -2.86
CA LEU A 135 39.12 5.99 -3.76
C LEU A 135 37.78 5.84 -3.02
N ALA A 136 37.77 5.92 -1.69
CA ALA A 136 36.60 5.68 -0.87
C ALA A 136 36.44 6.80 0.18
N SER A 137 35.22 7.32 0.34
CA SER A 137 34.96 8.43 1.27
C SER A 137 34.73 7.94 2.71
N PRO A 138 35.73 7.97 3.62
CA PRO A 138 35.51 7.67 5.04
C PRO A 138 34.56 8.71 5.69
N PRO A 139 34.01 8.43 6.89
CA PRO A 139 34.16 7.20 7.67
C PRO A 139 33.43 6.00 7.08
N PHE A 140 33.86 4.80 7.48
CA PHE A 140 33.18 3.54 7.17
C PHE A 140 32.37 3.03 8.35
N GLU A 141 31.28 2.34 8.06
CA GLU A 141 30.48 1.60 9.04
C GLU A 141 30.35 0.14 8.60
N LEU A 142 30.64 -0.81 9.49
CA LEU A 142 30.34 -2.22 9.27
C LEU A 142 28.83 -2.44 9.37
N VAL A 143 28.24 -3.05 8.35
CA VAL A 143 26.78 -3.24 8.27
C VAL A 143 26.36 -4.71 8.18
N GLY A 144 27.29 -5.62 7.91
CA GLY A 144 26.98 -7.04 7.83
C GLY A 144 28.19 -7.94 7.65
N LEU A 145 28.02 -9.19 8.05
CA LEU A 145 28.95 -10.30 7.81
C LEU A 145 28.18 -11.41 7.13
N PHE A 146 28.67 -11.92 6.02
CA PHE A 146 28.00 -12.98 5.31
C PHE A 146 28.98 -13.95 4.71
N PHE A 147 28.50 -15.14 4.40
CA PHE A 147 29.26 -16.20 3.83
C PHE A 147 28.54 -16.79 2.62
N SER A 148 29.36 -17.32 1.74
CA SER A 148 28.93 -17.83 0.44
C SER A 148 29.65 -19.13 0.12
N THR A 149 28.93 -20.06 -0.48
CA THR A 149 29.51 -21.25 -1.10
C THR A 149 29.51 -21.11 -2.61
N THR A 150 30.31 -21.92 -3.29
CA THR A 150 30.23 -22.00 -4.75
C THR A 150 28.89 -22.60 -5.20
N PRO A 151 28.30 -22.16 -6.33
CA PRO A 151 26.93 -22.52 -6.73
C PRO A 151 26.67 -24.02 -6.94
N SER A 152 27.71 -24.82 -7.16
CA SER A 152 27.60 -26.28 -7.33
C SER A 152 27.52 -27.04 -6.00
N ASN A 153 27.79 -26.37 -4.88
CA ASN A 153 27.97 -26.98 -3.58
C ASN A 153 26.85 -26.62 -2.61
N ARG A 154 26.34 -27.63 -1.91
CA ARG A 154 25.31 -27.46 -0.89
C ARG A 154 25.92 -27.58 0.49
N LEU A 155 25.94 -26.48 1.24
CA LEU A 155 26.22 -26.55 2.66
C LEU A 155 24.95 -27.05 3.36
N SER A 156 25.02 -28.21 4.01
CA SER A 156 23.94 -28.71 4.87
C SER A 156 23.73 -27.77 6.06
N ASP A 157 22.84 -28.11 6.99
CA ASP A 157 22.63 -27.35 8.23
C ASP A 157 23.94 -27.07 8.97
N GLY A 158 23.99 -26.05 9.81
CA GLY A 158 25.24 -25.73 10.49
C GLY A 158 25.12 -24.62 11.51
N VAL A 159 26.21 -24.45 12.25
CA VAL A 159 26.38 -23.45 13.29
C VAL A 159 27.77 -22.85 13.11
N LEU A 160 27.86 -21.54 13.28
CA LEU A 160 29.08 -20.76 13.34
C LEU A 160 29.02 -19.85 14.58
N HIS A 161 30.17 -19.67 15.23
CA HIS A 161 30.32 -18.70 16.30
C HIS A 161 31.24 -17.57 15.81
N LEU A 162 30.84 -16.34 16.09
CA LEU A 162 31.55 -15.12 15.72
C LEU A 162 31.84 -14.35 17.00
N ASP A 163 33.06 -13.84 17.11
CA ASP A 163 33.43 -12.95 18.19
C ASP A 163 34.48 -11.93 17.75
N ASP A 164 34.68 -10.89 18.56
CA ASP A 164 35.76 -9.90 18.44
C ASP A 164 36.03 -9.40 17.01
N ILE A 165 35.09 -8.62 16.47
CA ILE A 165 35.34 -7.87 15.23
C ILE A 165 36.34 -6.77 15.54
N THR A 166 37.49 -6.83 14.87
CA THR A 166 38.66 -6.00 15.16
C THR A 166 39.00 -5.12 13.96
N ALA A 167 39.29 -3.86 14.19
CA ALA A 167 39.82 -2.93 13.20
C ALA A 167 41.35 -2.81 13.36
N PHE A 168 42.09 -2.97 12.27
CA PHE A 168 43.53 -2.78 12.24
C PHE A 168 43.87 -1.51 11.48
N GLY A 169 44.84 -0.75 12.00
CA GLY A 169 45.20 0.57 11.50
C GLY A 169 46.57 0.98 12.04
N PRO A 170 47.30 1.88 11.37
CA PRO A 170 48.61 2.34 11.82
C PRO A 170 48.63 2.92 13.23
N SER A 171 47.52 3.51 13.70
CA SER A 171 47.41 4.09 15.04
C SER A 171 46.72 3.18 16.07
N LEU A 172 46.18 2.03 15.65
CA LEU A 172 45.41 1.10 16.48
C LEU A 172 46.27 0.02 17.18
N GLY A 173 47.59 0.03 16.95
CA GLY A 173 48.52 -0.96 17.50
C GLY A 173 48.48 -2.31 16.76
N THR A 174 49.38 -3.22 17.13
CA THR A 174 49.54 -4.52 16.47
C THR A 174 48.41 -5.51 16.77
N GLU A 175 47.72 -5.37 17.90
CA GLU A 175 46.58 -6.22 18.28
C GLU A 175 45.25 -5.71 17.70
N GLY A 176 45.22 -4.49 17.15
CA GLY A 176 44.02 -3.84 16.64
C GLY A 176 43.05 -3.40 17.74
N LEU A 177 41.95 -2.76 17.33
CA LEU A 177 40.87 -2.30 18.22
C LEU A 177 39.61 -3.13 17.99
N VAL A 178 39.10 -3.78 19.03
CA VAL A 178 37.79 -4.48 18.96
C VAL A 178 36.67 -3.43 18.85
N ILE A 179 35.98 -3.42 17.71
CA ILE A 179 34.88 -2.50 17.42
C ILE A 179 33.50 -3.13 17.73
N GLU A 180 33.40 -4.45 17.74
CA GLU A 180 32.19 -5.18 18.12
C GLU A 180 32.60 -6.54 18.69
N GLY A 181 32.47 -6.72 20.01
CA GLY A 181 32.66 -7.99 20.72
C GLY A 181 31.35 -8.67 21.11
N PHE A 182 30.21 -8.24 20.55
CA PHE A 182 28.87 -8.78 20.82
C PHE A 182 28.36 -8.73 22.27
N GLU A 183 29.09 -8.05 23.17
CA GLU A 183 28.69 -7.77 24.55
C GLU A 183 27.49 -6.80 24.65
N SER A 184 27.30 -5.98 23.61
CA SER A 184 26.29 -4.93 23.59
C SER A 184 24.95 -5.42 23.03
N LEU A 185 23.88 -4.64 23.25
CA LEU A 185 22.54 -4.94 22.74
C LEU A 185 22.35 -4.62 21.24
N THR A 186 23.43 -4.51 20.46
CA THR A 186 23.37 -4.30 19.00
C THR A 186 22.45 -5.34 18.32
N PRO A 187 21.52 -4.90 17.45
CA PRO A 187 20.49 -5.76 16.88
C PRO A 187 20.98 -6.51 15.62
N TRP A 188 21.97 -7.39 15.78
CA TRP A 188 22.39 -8.29 14.71
C TRP A 188 21.26 -9.26 14.37
N VAL A 189 20.82 -9.27 13.11
CA VAL A 189 19.76 -10.17 12.64
C VAL A 189 20.23 -11.00 11.44
N PRO A 190 19.75 -12.24 11.29
CA PRO A 190 20.10 -13.09 10.16
C PRO A 190 19.60 -12.51 8.84
N LEU A 191 20.39 -12.65 7.78
CA LEU A 191 19.95 -12.42 6.41
C LEU A 191 18.78 -13.35 6.09
N ALA A 192 17.70 -12.81 5.53
CA ALA A 192 16.53 -13.61 5.24
C ALA A 192 16.83 -14.65 4.15
N ASN A 193 16.59 -15.93 4.48
CA ASN A 193 16.67 -17.04 3.52
C ASN A 193 15.33 -17.33 2.84
N GLN A 194 15.39 -18.05 1.71
CA GLN A 194 14.22 -18.47 0.92
C GLN A 194 13.61 -19.82 1.35
N GLY A 195 14.20 -20.48 2.35
CA GLY A 195 13.74 -21.77 2.88
C GLY A 195 12.59 -21.65 3.88
N LYS A 196 11.98 -22.77 4.27
CA LYS A 196 10.79 -22.77 5.15
C LYS A 196 11.14 -22.32 6.56
N THR A 197 12.35 -22.68 7.01
CA THR A 197 12.84 -22.34 8.34
C THR A 197 13.76 -21.10 8.27
N PRO A 198 13.51 -20.05 9.08
CA PRO A 198 14.43 -18.92 9.15
C PRO A 198 15.74 -19.35 9.83
N ASP A 199 16.83 -18.67 9.46
CA ASP A 199 18.09 -18.78 10.18
C ASP A 199 17.99 -18.04 11.50
N VAL A 200 18.90 -18.35 12.43
CA VAL A 200 18.88 -17.81 13.79
C VAL A 200 20.23 -17.21 14.11
N ALA A 201 20.22 -15.94 14.52
CA ALA A 201 21.35 -15.27 15.16
C ALA A 201 20.99 -15.01 16.62
N ARG A 202 21.84 -15.45 17.56
CA ARG A 202 21.62 -15.23 19.00
C ARG A 202 22.94 -14.97 19.70
N ARG A 203 22.94 -14.05 20.65
CA ARG A 203 24.06 -13.91 21.59
C ARG A 203 24.05 -15.06 22.58
N ALA A 204 25.22 -15.62 22.88
CA ALA A 204 25.35 -16.67 23.88
C ALA A 204 26.74 -16.65 24.52
N GLY A 205 26.81 -16.85 25.83
CA GLY A 205 28.09 -16.92 26.55
C GLY A 205 28.97 -18.10 26.12
N ILE A 206 28.37 -19.22 25.71
CA ILE A 206 29.12 -20.37 25.16
C ILE A 206 29.79 -20.04 23.81
N SER A 207 29.37 -18.95 23.15
CA SER A 207 29.95 -18.47 21.90
C SER A 207 31.01 -17.40 22.12
N ALA A 208 31.40 -17.10 23.36
CA ALA A 208 32.40 -16.08 23.67
C ALA A 208 33.81 -16.66 23.52
N ARG A 209 34.66 -15.99 22.74
CA ARG A 209 36.12 -16.14 22.76
C ARG A 209 36.70 -15.29 23.89
N THR A 210 36.31 -14.02 23.94
CA THR A 210 36.64 -13.11 25.02
C THR A 210 35.37 -12.45 25.57
N GLY A 211 35.45 -11.80 26.73
CA GLY A 211 34.26 -11.17 27.33
C GLY A 211 33.23 -12.17 27.89
N GLY A 212 31.96 -11.80 27.84
CA GLY A 212 30.83 -12.53 28.41
C GLY A 212 29.87 -13.13 27.36
N SER A 213 29.94 -12.71 26.10
CA SER A 213 29.08 -13.23 25.03
C SER A 213 29.61 -13.01 23.62
N GLY A 214 29.63 -14.06 22.81
CA GLY A 214 29.76 -13.94 21.35
C GLY A 214 28.43 -14.19 20.63
N LEU A 215 28.48 -14.19 19.29
CA LEU A 215 27.32 -14.40 18.45
C LEU A 215 27.30 -15.80 17.83
N GLN A 216 26.21 -16.54 18.06
CA GLN A 216 25.93 -17.80 17.36
C GLN A 216 25.04 -17.53 16.15
N PHE A 217 25.51 -17.88 14.96
CA PHE A 217 24.70 -17.97 13.75
C PHE A 217 24.42 -19.43 13.41
N SER A 218 23.16 -19.78 13.10
CA SER A 218 22.78 -21.15 12.74
C SER A 218 21.71 -21.20 11.67
N TRP A 219 21.75 -22.23 10.84
CA TRP A 219 20.81 -22.46 9.76
C TRP A 219 20.43 -23.94 9.70
N LYS A 220 19.17 -24.21 9.34
CA LYS A 220 18.65 -25.58 9.12
C LYS A 220 18.45 -25.91 7.65
N GLU A 221 18.09 -24.90 6.87
CA GLU A 221 17.85 -25.05 5.43
C GLU A 221 19.19 -25.04 4.68
N PRO A 222 19.48 -26.02 3.81
CA PRO A 222 20.74 -26.06 3.10
C PRO A 222 21.01 -24.81 2.27
N ILE A 223 22.27 -24.36 2.27
CA ILE A 223 22.74 -23.25 1.44
C ILE A 223 23.15 -23.83 0.10
N ALA A 224 22.19 -23.86 -0.82
CA ALA A 224 22.44 -24.28 -2.20
C ALA A 224 22.80 -23.11 -3.11
N ASN A 225 22.06 -22.00 -2.98
CA ASN A 225 22.23 -20.78 -3.77
C ASN A 225 22.13 -19.55 -2.86
N GLY A 226 22.86 -18.50 -3.23
CA GLY A 226 22.85 -17.22 -2.53
C GLY A 226 23.78 -17.18 -1.33
N GLN A 227 23.59 -16.18 -0.49
CA GLN A 227 24.46 -15.89 0.66
C GLN A 227 23.66 -15.97 1.95
N ARG A 228 24.34 -16.26 3.06
CA ARG A 228 23.78 -16.34 4.41
C ARG A 228 24.68 -15.60 5.37
N GLY A 229 24.15 -15.20 6.52
CA GLY A 229 24.92 -14.43 7.46
C GLY A 229 24.04 -13.51 8.28
N ILE A 230 24.65 -12.45 8.77
CA ILE A 230 24.05 -11.48 9.67
C ILE A 230 24.24 -10.08 9.14
N HIS A 231 23.33 -9.20 9.51
CA HIS A 231 23.44 -7.79 9.19
C HIS A 231 22.76 -6.96 10.25
N LEU A 232 23.08 -5.67 10.23
CA LEU A 232 22.39 -4.64 10.98
C LEU A 232 21.30 -4.07 10.07
N PRO A 233 20.01 -4.12 10.42
CA PRO A 233 18.99 -3.50 9.61
C PRO A 233 19.14 -1.97 9.61
N PRO A 234 18.99 -1.28 8.46
CA PRO A 234 19.07 0.18 8.41
C PRO A 234 17.80 0.86 8.96
N GLY A 235 16.77 0.07 9.28
CA GLY A 235 15.44 0.55 9.62
C GLY A 235 14.61 -0.53 10.33
N PRO A 236 13.27 -0.45 10.26
CA PRO A 236 12.40 -1.41 10.92
C PRO A 236 12.54 -2.78 10.24
N PHE A 237 12.65 -3.84 11.04
CA PHE A 237 12.87 -5.19 10.54
C PHE A 237 12.02 -6.19 11.33
N PRO A 238 11.21 -7.04 10.67
CA PRO A 238 10.92 -7.08 9.23
C PRO A 238 10.32 -5.79 8.67
N LEU A 239 10.40 -5.59 7.35
CA LEU A 239 9.89 -4.37 6.72
C LEU A 239 8.35 -4.29 6.86
N PRO A 240 7.79 -3.17 7.37
CA PRO A 240 6.35 -2.96 7.42
C PRO A 240 5.73 -2.96 6.02
N ALA A 241 4.64 -3.69 5.83
CA ALA A 241 3.94 -3.80 4.56
C ALA A 241 2.43 -3.63 4.70
N ILE A 242 1.77 -3.15 3.64
CA ILE A 242 0.32 -3.20 3.51
C ILE A 242 -0.05 -4.27 2.48
N GLY A 243 -0.72 -5.33 2.91
CA GLY A 243 -1.09 -6.44 2.03
C GLY A 243 -2.35 -6.12 1.24
N GLY A 244 -2.47 -6.66 0.02
CA GLY A 244 -3.75 -6.77 -0.68
C GLY A 244 -4.68 -7.81 -0.03
N PRO A 245 -5.84 -8.09 -0.64
CA PRO A 245 -6.74 -9.15 -0.20
C PRO A 245 -6.03 -10.51 -0.08
N GLY A 246 -6.31 -11.24 1.00
CA GLY A 246 -5.73 -12.57 1.27
C GLY A 246 -4.52 -12.58 2.21
N PHE A 247 -3.96 -11.42 2.55
CA PHE A 247 -2.99 -11.27 3.64
C PHE A 247 -3.68 -10.94 4.97
N GLN A 248 -2.97 -11.12 6.09
CA GLN A 248 -3.47 -10.84 7.43
C GLN A 248 -2.52 -9.91 8.19
N VAL A 249 -3.07 -9.01 9.00
CA VAL A 249 -2.25 -8.15 9.88
C VAL A 249 -1.48 -9.02 10.89
N GLY A 250 -0.20 -8.72 11.07
CA GLY A 250 0.74 -9.47 11.91
C GLY A 250 1.43 -10.64 11.18
N GLN A 251 0.94 -11.04 10.00
CA GLN A 251 1.57 -12.09 9.21
C GLN A 251 2.96 -11.66 8.73
N GLN A 252 3.95 -12.53 8.89
CA GLN A 252 5.30 -12.33 8.36
C GLN A 252 5.54 -13.26 7.16
N VAL A 253 6.09 -12.71 6.08
CA VAL A 253 6.46 -13.48 4.89
C VAL A 253 7.84 -13.06 4.41
N ARG A 254 8.57 -13.99 3.79
CA ARG A 254 9.88 -13.74 3.18
C ARG A 254 9.71 -13.80 1.67
N VAL A 255 9.77 -12.66 1.02
CA VAL A 255 9.53 -12.52 -0.41
C VAL A 255 10.86 -12.66 -1.16
N LYS A 256 10.88 -13.50 -2.19
CA LYS A 256 12.08 -13.73 -3.00
C LYS A 256 12.43 -12.49 -3.82
N LEU A 257 13.67 -12.02 -3.71
CA LEU A 257 14.25 -10.96 -4.54
C LEU A 257 15.57 -11.48 -5.12
N GLY A 258 15.55 -11.97 -6.36
CA GLY A 258 16.69 -12.65 -6.97
C GLY A 258 17.12 -13.90 -6.18
N SER A 259 18.37 -13.92 -5.72
CA SER A 259 18.94 -14.98 -4.86
C SER A 259 18.76 -14.73 -3.36
N LEU A 260 18.16 -13.59 -2.98
CA LEU A 260 17.96 -13.17 -1.60
C LEU A 260 16.48 -13.13 -1.24
N ALA A 261 16.16 -12.80 0.01
CA ALA A 261 14.79 -12.61 0.46
C ALA A 261 14.61 -11.29 1.22
N VAL A 262 13.39 -10.76 1.11
CA VAL A 262 12.95 -9.55 1.79
C VAL A 262 11.90 -9.96 2.82
N PRO A 263 12.23 -9.91 4.12
CA PRO A 263 11.28 -10.23 5.17
C PRO A 263 10.35 -9.03 5.36
N VAL A 264 9.05 -9.27 5.28
CA VAL A 264 8.02 -8.26 5.45
C VAL A 264 7.03 -8.69 6.53
N GLN A 265 6.49 -7.73 7.25
CA GLN A 265 5.40 -7.93 8.21
C GLN A 265 4.22 -7.05 7.81
N PHE A 266 3.06 -7.65 7.64
CA PHE A 266 1.86 -6.93 7.26
C PHE A 266 1.29 -6.16 8.45
N VAL A 267 1.26 -4.84 8.36
CA VAL A 267 0.74 -3.92 9.38
C VAL A 267 -0.65 -3.36 9.04
N GLY A 268 -1.14 -3.64 7.84
CA GLY A 268 -2.47 -3.30 7.37
C GLY A 268 -2.82 -4.11 6.12
N VAL A 269 -4.10 -4.10 5.76
CA VAL A 269 -4.61 -4.75 4.56
C VAL A 269 -5.48 -3.74 3.81
N VAL A 270 -5.27 -3.63 2.49
CA VAL A 270 -6.02 -2.76 1.58
C VAL A 270 -6.79 -3.62 0.59
N SER A 271 -8.00 -3.21 0.21
CA SER A 271 -8.79 -3.95 -0.77
C SER A 271 -8.29 -3.73 -2.20
N HIS A 272 -8.06 -2.47 -2.57
CA HIS A 272 -7.57 -2.07 -3.89
C HIS A 272 -6.54 -0.95 -3.78
N PHE A 273 -5.61 -0.91 -4.71
CA PHE A 273 -4.62 0.16 -4.82
C PHE A 273 -4.46 0.53 -6.31
N PRO A 274 -4.19 1.80 -6.66
CA PRO A 274 -4.08 2.17 -8.07
C PRO A 274 -3.03 1.32 -8.81
N THR A 275 -3.31 1.03 -10.08
CA THR A 275 -2.53 0.15 -10.99
C THR A 275 -2.40 -1.32 -10.59
N LEU A 276 -2.71 -1.69 -9.34
CA LEU A 276 -2.68 -3.05 -8.83
C LEU A 276 -4.06 -3.71 -8.89
N ARG A 277 -4.07 -4.99 -9.29
CA ARG A 277 -5.31 -5.74 -9.50
C ARG A 277 -5.36 -7.02 -8.66
N PRO A 278 -6.14 -7.02 -7.56
CA PRO A 278 -6.19 -8.15 -6.63
C PRO A 278 -6.73 -9.44 -7.26
N ASP A 279 -7.59 -9.31 -8.28
CA ASP A 279 -8.18 -10.42 -9.06
C ASP A 279 -7.12 -11.16 -9.90
N ARG A 280 -6.06 -10.47 -10.33
CA ARG A 280 -5.03 -11.05 -11.18
C ARG A 280 -3.87 -11.62 -10.40
N ARG A 281 -3.36 -10.87 -9.42
CA ARG A 281 -2.19 -11.24 -8.63
C ARG A 281 -2.31 -10.68 -7.21
N PRO A 282 -1.92 -11.44 -6.17
CA PRO A 282 -1.71 -10.88 -4.85
C PRO A 282 -0.64 -9.79 -4.93
N PHE A 283 -0.80 -8.73 -4.16
CA PHE A 283 0.15 -7.63 -4.10
C PHE A 283 0.37 -7.17 -2.66
N PHE A 284 1.43 -6.40 -2.45
CA PHE A 284 1.60 -5.64 -1.22
C PHE A 284 2.43 -4.37 -1.46
N LEU A 285 2.24 -3.43 -0.55
CA LEU A 285 2.90 -2.13 -0.55
C LEU A 285 4.01 -2.09 0.49
N LEU A 286 5.13 -1.43 0.16
CA LEU A 286 6.23 -1.13 1.07
C LEU A 286 6.60 0.35 0.99
N ASP A 287 7.26 0.87 2.02
CA ASP A 287 7.97 2.15 1.90
C ASP A 287 9.17 1.99 0.96
N LEU A 288 9.24 2.85 -0.06
CA LEU A 288 10.28 2.82 -1.09
C LEU A 288 11.66 3.12 -0.52
N SER A 289 11.77 4.01 0.45
CA SER A 289 13.05 4.35 1.08
C SER A 289 13.55 3.16 1.89
N ASP A 290 12.71 2.63 2.79
CA ASP A 290 13.10 1.52 3.66
C ASP A 290 13.44 0.25 2.86
N PHE A 291 12.63 -0.07 1.84
CA PHE A 291 12.92 -1.16 0.92
C PHE A 291 14.25 -0.95 0.19
N ARG A 292 14.49 0.25 -0.33
CA ARG A 292 15.71 0.56 -1.08
C ARG A 292 16.95 0.47 -0.20
N GLU A 293 16.90 1.03 1.01
CA GLU A 293 18.05 1.00 1.92
C GLU A 293 18.31 -0.41 2.46
N TYR A 294 17.26 -1.18 2.78
CA TYR A 294 17.40 -2.60 3.09
C TYR A 294 18.02 -3.38 1.92
N ALA A 295 17.48 -3.20 0.72
CA ALA A 295 17.96 -3.88 -0.48
C ALA A 295 19.44 -3.53 -0.74
N ARG A 296 19.84 -2.25 -0.72
CA ARG A 296 21.25 -1.85 -0.92
C ARG A 296 22.22 -2.45 0.10
N ARG A 297 21.77 -2.66 1.34
CA ARG A 297 22.59 -3.30 2.38
C ARG A 297 22.82 -4.78 2.11
N LEU A 298 21.94 -5.43 1.36
CA LEU A 298 22.07 -6.83 1.03
C LEU A 298 23.33 -7.10 0.17
N PRO A 299 24.00 -8.25 0.38
CA PRO A 299 25.25 -8.57 -0.29
C PRO A 299 25.26 -8.52 -1.83
N VAL A 300 24.19 -9.00 -2.48
CA VAL A 300 24.01 -8.95 -3.94
C VAL A 300 22.66 -8.32 -4.23
N SER A 301 22.64 -6.99 -4.30
CA SER A 301 21.42 -6.23 -4.51
C SER A 301 21.42 -5.56 -5.88
N VAL A 302 20.51 -5.98 -6.75
CA VAL A 302 20.16 -5.24 -7.96
C VAL A 302 18.77 -4.65 -7.75
N ILE A 303 18.73 -3.35 -7.48
CA ILE A 303 17.45 -2.61 -7.45
C ILE A 303 17.14 -2.25 -8.90
N GLY A 304 15.99 -2.72 -9.39
CA GLY A 304 15.50 -2.37 -10.71
C GLY A 304 15.20 -0.88 -10.83
N ARG A 305 15.00 -0.42 -12.07
CA ARG A 305 14.44 0.91 -12.32
C ARG A 305 13.02 0.99 -11.73
N PRO A 306 12.56 2.17 -11.26
CA PRO A 306 11.19 2.34 -10.80
C PRO A 306 10.22 1.95 -11.93
N ALA A 307 9.19 1.19 -11.60
CA ALA A 307 8.21 0.73 -12.57
C ALA A 307 7.31 1.89 -13.05
N GLU A 308 6.95 2.79 -12.14
CA GLU A 308 6.03 3.89 -12.37
C GLU A 308 6.50 5.15 -11.62
N MET A 309 6.16 6.32 -12.15
CA MET A 309 6.35 7.62 -11.50
C MET A 309 5.03 8.39 -11.60
N TRP A 310 4.51 8.86 -10.47
CA TRP A 310 3.26 9.61 -10.42
C TRP A 310 3.55 11.07 -10.09
N LEU A 311 3.01 11.97 -10.88
CA LEU A 311 3.28 13.40 -10.83
C LEU A 311 1.97 14.16 -10.57
N ALA A 312 1.97 15.03 -9.58
CA ALA A 312 0.94 16.05 -9.41
C ALA A 312 1.45 17.35 -10.01
N LEU A 313 0.57 18.03 -10.75
CA LEU A 313 0.85 19.36 -11.28
C LEU A 313 0.31 20.42 -10.33
N ASP A 314 1.05 21.51 -10.18
CA ASP A 314 0.54 22.70 -9.51
C ASP A 314 -0.63 23.29 -10.31
N ALA A 315 -1.57 23.93 -9.61
CA ALA A 315 -2.80 24.45 -10.24
C ALA A 315 -2.55 25.51 -11.34
N ALA A 316 -1.37 26.14 -11.36
CA ALA A 316 -0.99 27.15 -12.34
C ALA A 316 -0.16 26.58 -13.51
N ALA A 317 0.21 25.29 -13.47
CA ALA A 317 1.03 24.68 -14.51
C ALA A 317 0.18 24.38 -15.77
N ASP A 318 0.77 24.64 -16.93
CA ASP A 318 0.21 24.21 -18.21
C ASP A 318 0.47 22.71 -18.39
N ARG A 319 -0.59 21.91 -18.41
CA ARG A 319 -0.50 20.45 -18.42
C ARG A 319 0.06 19.94 -19.74
N GLU A 320 -0.45 20.45 -20.85
CA GLU A 320 -0.03 20.07 -22.19
C GLU A 320 1.46 20.36 -22.38
N GLN A 321 1.91 21.56 -21.97
CA GLN A 321 3.33 21.91 -22.03
C GLN A 321 4.20 20.96 -21.18
N VAL A 322 3.78 20.63 -19.95
CA VAL A 322 4.56 19.73 -19.08
C VAL A 322 4.67 18.32 -19.69
N ILE A 323 3.62 17.82 -20.35
CA ILE A 323 3.66 16.52 -21.03
C ILE A 323 4.67 16.54 -22.19
N GLU A 324 4.69 17.62 -22.97
CA GLU A 324 5.67 17.82 -24.06
C GLU A 324 7.09 17.91 -23.51
N ASP A 325 7.33 18.70 -22.47
CA ASP A 325 8.63 18.85 -21.83
C ASP A 325 9.17 17.52 -21.28
N ILE A 326 8.30 16.67 -20.71
CA ILE A 326 8.68 15.32 -20.25
C ILE A 326 9.10 14.43 -21.43
N ALA A 327 8.35 14.49 -22.54
CA ALA A 327 8.66 13.71 -23.73
C ALA A 327 10.00 14.14 -24.37
N ASP A 328 10.30 15.44 -24.35
CA ASP A 328 11.56 16.00 -24.85
C ASP A 328 12.75 15.66 -23.95
N MET A 329 12.56 15.63 -22.62
CA MET A 329 13.62 15.32 -21.66
C MET A 329 13.95 13.82 -21.61
N ILE A 330 12.96 12.94 -21.85
CA ILE A 330 13.12 11.49 -21.79
C ILE A 330 12.54 10.81 -23.05
N PRO A 331 13.14 11.05 -24.23
CA PRO A 331 12.58 10.56 -25.49
C PRO A 331 12.60 9.03 -25.56
N GLY A 332 11.46 8.44 -25.93
CA GLY A 332 11.34 7.03 -26.33
C GLY A 332 11.43 5.96 -25.23
N LEU A 333 11.59 6.34 -23.96
CA LEU A 333 11.75 5.39 -22.84
C LEU A 333 10.58 5.36 -21.85
N VAL A 334 9.64 6.31 -21.95
CA VAL A 334 8.55 6.48 -20.97
C VAL A 334 7.22 6.67 -21.69
N SER A 335 6.17 6.00 -21.20
CA SER A 335 4.79 6.24 -21.61
C SER A 335 4.14 7.18 -20.59
N VAL A 336 3.82 8.39 -21.01
CA VAL A 336 3.09 9.36 -20.18
C VAL A 336 1.59 9.07 -20.29
N ARG A 337 0.90 8.97 -19.16
CA ARG A 337 -0.56 8.83 -19.10
C ARG A 337 -1.14 9.98 -18.29
N ASP A 338 -1.94 10.81 -18.94
CA ASP A 338 -2.71 11.84 -18.27
C ASP A 338 -4.00 11.24 -17.69
N ALA A 339 -4.07 11.22 -16.36
CA ALA A 339 -5.22 10.72 -15.62
C ALA A 339 -6.48 11.55 -15.89
N GLU A 340 -6.37 12.87 -16.05
CA GLU A 340 -7.52 13.75 -16.26
C GLU A 340 -8.05 13.61 -17.69
N ALA A 341 -7.17 13.53 -18.69
CA ALA A 341 -7.59 13.22 -20.05
C ALA A 341 -8.33 11.87 -20.11
N VAL A 342 -7.81 10.82 -19.47
CA VAL A 342 -8.48 9.52 -19.42
C VAL A 342 -9.82 9.60 -18.67
N ALA A 343 -9.88 10.30 -17.53
CA ALA A 343 -11.10 10.50 -16.77
C ALA A 343 -12.16 11.27 -17.58
N SER A 344 -11.75 12.31 -18.30
CA SER A 344 -12.65 13.11 -19.14
C SER A 344 -13.20 12.32 -20.33
N LEU A 345 -12.38 11.47 -20.96
CA LEU A 345 -12.80 10.56 -22.01
C LEU A 345 -13.77 9.50 -21.49
N ALA A 346 -13.49 8.94 -20.31
CA ALA A 346 -14.37 7.99 -19.63
C ALA A 346 -15.72 8.65 -19.28
N GLY A 347 -15.69 9.88 -18.75
CA GLY A 347 -16.88 10.65 -18.39
C GLY A 347 -17.73 11.10 -19.58
N ARG A 348 -17.18 11.12 -20.80
CA ARG A 348 -17.93 11.40 -22.04
C ARG A 348 -18.40 10.13 -22.75
N ASN A 349 -17.94 8.96 -22.33
CA ASN A 349 -18.29 7.71 -22.97
C ASN A 349 -19.74 7.31 -22.61
N PRO A 350 -20.67 7.25 -23.58
CA PRO A 350 -22.08 6.91 -23.30
C PRO A 350 -22.24 5.49 -22.75
N LEU A 351 -21.34 4.57 -23.10
CA LEU A 351 -21.33 3.19 -22.56
C LEU A 351 -20.82 3.13 -21.11
N ALA A 352 -20.09 4.15 -20.66
CA ALA A 352 -19.51 4.21 -19.31
C ALA A 352 -20.25 5.18 -18.37
N GLY A 353 -21.43 5.69 -18.76
CA GLY A 353 -22.25 6.56 -17.91
C GLY A 353 -22.33 8.03 -18.35
N GLY A 354 -21.50 8.48 -19.30
CA GLY A 354 -21.35 9.91 -19.61
C GLY A 354 -22.58 10.65 -20.14
N GLY A 355 -23.53 9.93 -20.73
CA GLY A 355 -24.79 10.50 -21.22
C GLY A 355 -26.00 10.33 -20.28
N TRP A 356 -25.82 9.61 -19.17
CA TRP A 356 -26.95 9.20 -18.32
C TRP A 356 -27.55 10.36 -17.53
N ASP A 357 -26.80 11.42 -17.29
CA ASP A 357 -27.31 12.63 -16.63
C ASP A 357 -28.38 13.33 -17.45
N GLY A 358 -28.16 13.46 -18.77
CA GLY A 358 -29.15 14.02 -19.67
C GLY A 358 -30.41 13.16 -19.72
N LEU A 359 -30.24 11.84 -19.81
CA LEU A 359 -31.35 10.89 -19.85
C LEU A 359 -32.14 10.87 -18.52
N THR A 360 -31.46 10.88 -17.38
CA THR A 360 -32.10 10.92 -16.06
C THR A 360 -32.88 12.22 -15.85
N ILE A 361 -32.32 13.37 -16.22
CA ILE A 361 -33.05 14.65 -16.20
C ILE A 361 -34.28 14.59 -17.11
N PHE A 362 -34.13 14.08 -18.34
CA PHE A 362 -35.24 13.95 -19.28
C PHE A 362 -36.36 13.03 -18.74
N SER A 363 -36.00 11.85 -18.21
CA SER A 363 -36.93 10.93 -17.56
C SER A 363 -37.62 11.57 -16.35
N MET A 364 -36.88 12.34 -15.54
CA MET A 364 -37.45 13.07 -14.41
C MET A 364 -38.46 14.12 -14.85
N VAL A 365 -38.18 14.89 -15.90
CA VAL A 365 -39.13 15.87 -16.44
C VAL A 365 -40.39 15.16 -16.97
N ALA A 366 -40.22 14.08 -17.73
CA ALA A 366 -41.33 13.31 -18.26
C ALA A 366 -42.23 12.72 -17.15
N ILE A 367 -41.62 12.13 -16.11
CA ILE A 367 -42.34 11.61 -14.94
C ILE A 367 -43.00 12.76 -14.18
N GLY A 368 -42.32 13.89 -14.00
CA GLY A 368 -42.88 15.08 -13.36
C GLY A 368 -44.13 15.61 -14.05
N ILE A 369 -44.13 15.65 -15.39
CA ILE A 369 -45.30 16.02 -16.20
C ILE A 369 -46.43 15.00 -15.99
N ALA A 370 -46.13 13.70 -16.01
CA ALA A 370 -47.11 12.65 -15.79
C ALA A 370 -47.75 12.73 -14.40
N VAL A 371 -46.95 13.00 -13.36
CA VAL A 371 -47.41 13.20 -11.98
C VAL A 371 -48.30 14.44 -11.89
N LEU A 372 -47.88 15.57 -12.48
CA LEU A 372 -48.69 16.79 -12.52
C LEU A 372 -50.05 16.55 -13.19
N LEU A 373 -50.06 15.85 -14.33
CA LEU A 373 -51.29 15.53 -15.07
C LEU A 373 -52.20 14.62 -14.23
N THR A 374 -51.64 13.58 -13.59
CA THR A 374 -52.36 12.66 -12.71
C THR A 374 -52.98 13.39 -11.53
N LEU A 375 -52.21 14.23 -10.83
CA LEU A 375 -52.70 15.04 -9.72
C LEU A 375 -53.77 16.04 -10.15
N THR A 376 -53.67 16.59 -11.37
CA THR A 376 -54.66 17.52 -11.92
C THR A 376 -55.99 16.81 -12.22
N VAL A 377 -55.93 15.64 -12.88
CA VAL A 377 -57.12 14.81 -13.15
C VAL A 377 -57.78 14.39 -11.85
N HIS A 378 -57.00 13.89 -10.89
CA HIS A 378 -57.50 13.44 -9.60
C HIS A 378 -58.14 14.58 -8.79
N ALA A 379 -57.54 15.78 -8.80
CA ALA A 379 -58.13 16.98 -8.21
C ALA A 379 -59.46 17.35 -8.87
N LEU A 380 -59.54 17.32 -10.20
CA LEU A 380 -60.77 17.66 -10.93
C LEU A 380 -61.91 16.69 -10.62
N VAL A 381 -61.62 15.38 -10.56
CA VAL A 381 -62.59 14.34 -10.21
C VAL A 381 -63.05 14.49 -8.76
N SER A 382 -62.11 14.74 -7.83
CA SER A 382 -62.45 14.96 -6.42
C SER A 382 -63.38 16.17 -6.22
N VAL A 383 -63.15 17.27 -6.94
CA VAL A 383 -64.04 18.45 -6.91
C VAL A 383 -65.42 18.12 -7.48
N ARG A 384 -65.52 17.24 -8.50
CA ARG A 384 -66.83 16.82 -9.05
C ARG A 384 -67.60 15.91 -8.10
N MET A 385 -66.93 14.94 -7.47
CA MET A 385 -67.56 14.00 -6.52
C MET A 385 -67.92 14.69 -5.19
N GLY A 386 -67.08 15.60 -4.70
CA GLY A 386 -67.33 16.37 -3.47
C GLY A 386 -68.36 17.49 -3.58
N ARG A 387 -69.09 17.63 -4.71
CA ARG A 387 -70.14 18.66 -4.89
C ARG A 387 -71.28 18.50 -3.89
N MET A 388 -71.63 17.27 -3.51
CA MET A 388 -72.66 17.00 -2.51
C MET A 388 -72.21 17.43 -1.11
N ASP A 389 -70.98 17.11 -0.72
CA ASP A 389 -70.41 17.51 0.56
C ASP A 389 -70.25 19.03 0.65
N LEU A 390 -69.89 19.70 -0.45
CA LEU A 390 -69.84 21.16 -0.55
C LEU A 390 -71.20 21.82 -0.31
N ALA A 391 -72.29 21.21 -0.78
CA ALA A 391 -73.64 21.70 -0.54
C ALA A 391 -74.04 21.56 0.94
N VAL A 392 -73.73 20.43 1.57
CA VAL A 392 -74.02 20.15 2.99
C VAL A 392 -73.20 21.05 3.93
N VAL A 393 -71.90 21.20 3.67
CA VAL A 393 -70.97 22.02 4.46
C VAL A 393 -71.34 23.51 4.40
N ARG A 394 -71.92 23.96 3.28
CA ARG A 394 -72.42 25.34 3.12
C ARG A 394 -73.68 25.60 3.93
N VAL A 395 -74.57 24.61 4.06
CA VAL A 395 -75.76 24.68 4.94
C VAL A 395 -75.34 24.71 6.42
N LEU A 396 -74.21 24.10 6.78
CA LEU A 396 -73.64 24.08 8.13
C LEU A 396 -72.81 25.33 8.50
N GLY A 397 -72.64 26.30 7.60
CA GLY A 397 -72.02 27.60 7.91
C GLY A 397 -70.49 27.66 7.90
N PHE A 398 -69.80 26.65 7.36
CA PHE A 398 -68.34 26.65 7.26
C PHE A 398 -67.82 27.72 6.29
N SER A 399 -66.69 28.37 6.65
CA SER A 399 -66.08 29.38 5.78
C SER A 399 -65.31 28.77 4.61
N HIS A 400 -65.23 29.49 3.48
CA HIS A 400 -64.43 29.09 2.32
C HIS A 400 -62.95 28.82 2.65
N ARG A 401 -62.41 29.44 3.72
CA ARG A 401 -61.03 29.24 4.19
C ARG A 401 -60.84 27.91 4.92
N GLN A 402 -61.79 27.50 5.77
CA GLN A 402 -61.71 26.24 6.51
C GLN A 402 -61.80 25.02 5.59
N PHE A 403 -62.67 25.08 4.56
CA PHE A 403 -62.75 24.03 3.55
C PHE A 403 -61.44 23.90 2.74
N PHE A 404 -60.86 25.02 2.34
CA PHE A 404 -59.57 25.04 1.66
C PHE A 404 -58.45 24.44 2.52
N LEU A 405 -58.39 24.81 3.80
CA LEU A 405 -57.39 24.29 4.73
C LEU A 405 -57.52 22.78 4.93
N SER A 406 -58.74 22.27 5.10
CA SER A 406 -59.01 20.84 5.20
C SER A 406 -58.54 20.07 3.96
N LEU A 407 -58.89 20.55 2.76
CA LEU A 407 -58.49 19.93 1.51
C LEU A 407 -56.97 20.00 1.32
N ALA A 408 -56.33 21.13 1.65
CA ALA A 408 -54.89 21.29 1.55
C ALA A 408 -54.15 20.36 2.52
N THR A 409 -54.64 20.20 3.75
CA THR A 409 -54.06 19.27 4.74
C THR A 409 -54.18 17.82 4.29
N GLU A 410 -55.36 17.39 3.81
CA GLU A 410 -55.56 16.03 3.27
C GLU A 410 -54.57 15.75 2.13
N ARG A 411 -54.44 16.69 1.20
CA ARG A 411 -53.54 16.55 0.04
C ARG A 411 -52.07 16.58 0.43
N LEU A 412 -51.70 17.37 1.44
CA LEU A 412 -50.36 17.39 1.99
C LEU A 412 -50.00 16.04 2.62
N ILE A 413 -50.90 15.45 3.40
CA ILE A 413 -50.69 14.13 4.03
C ILE A 413 -50.49 13.06 2.96
N ILE A 414 -51.37 13.00 1.95
CA ILE A 414 -51.25 12.05 0.85
C ILE A 414 -49.94 12.26 0.09
N ALA A 415 -49.57 13.52 -0.20
CA ALA A 415 -48.33 13.82 -0.92
C ALA A 415 -47.10 13.39 -0.13
N VAL A 416 -47.02 13.69 1.18
CA VAL A 416 -45.90 13.28 2.04
C VAL A 416 -45.79 11.76 2.09
N LEU A 417 -46.90 11.05 2.29
CA LEU A 417 -46.91 9.58 2.32
C LEU A 417 -46.50 8.99 0.97
N ALA A 418 -47.00 9.54 -0.14
CA ALA A 418 -46.65 9.08 -1.47
C ALA A 418 -45.17 9.33 -1.81
N ILE A 419 -44.62 10.49 -1.45
CA ILE A 419 -43.21 10.82 -1.62
C ILE A 419 -42.34 9.86 -0.80
N ALA A 420 -42.68 9.63 0.47
CA ALA A 420 -41.94 8.73 1.34
C ALA A 420 -41.97 7.28 0.83
N ALA A 421 -43.16 6.77 0.49
CA ALA A 421 -43.32 5.43 -0.06
C ALA A 421 -42.60 5.27 -1.41
N GLY A 422 -42.70 6.28 -2.29
CA GLY A 422 -42.03 6.30 -3.59
C GLY A 422 -40.51 6.36 -3.45
N ALA A 423 -39.97 7.15 -2.52
CA ALA A 423 -38.55 7.21 -2.25
C ALA A 423 -38.01 5.87 -1.71
N ALA A 424 -38.75 5.23 -0.80
CA ALA A 424 -38.39 3.90 -0.30
C ALA A 424 -38.40 2.83 -1.40
N MET A 425 -39.46 2.80 -2.22
CA MET A 425 -39.58 1.89 -3.36
C MET A 425 -38.61 2.19 -4.50
N GLY A 426 -38.10 3.41 -4.63
CA GLY A 426 -37.08 3.74 -5.61
C GLY A 426 -35.68 3.38 -5.12
N TYR A 427 -35.39 3.64 -3.84
CA TYR A 427 -34.07 3.44 -3.26
C TYR A 427 -33.75 1.97 -3.04
N TRP A 428 -34.64 1.21 -2.37
CA TRP A 428 -34.34 -0.15 -1.95
C TRP A 428 -34.13 -1.12 -3.12
N PRO A 429 -35.07 -1.27 -4.07
CA PRO A 429 -34.86 -2.12 -5.24
C PRO A 429 -33.77 -1.57 -6.16
N GLY A 430 -33.54 -0.25 -6.15
CA GLY A 430 -32.48 0.38 -6.93
C GLY A 430 -31.08 -0.08 -6.53
N LEU A 431 -30.85 -0.33 -5.23
CA LEU A 431 -29.58 -0.89 -4.73
C LEU A 431 -29.36 -2.33 -5.23
N GLU A 432 -30.39 -3.17 -5.17
CA GLU A 432 -30.34 -4.56 -5.64
C GLU A 432 -30.09 -4.66 -7.14
N VAL A 433 -30.76 -3.82 -7.93
CA VAL A 433 -30.54 -3.79 -9.40
C VAL A 433 -29.14 -3.30 -9.74
N LEU A 434 -28.56 -2.40 -8.94
CA LEU A 434 -27.21 -1.89 -9.20
C LEU A 434 -26.16 -2.99 -9.08
N GLU A 435 -26.31 -3.89 -8.10
CA GLU A 435 -25.42 -5.05 -7.92
C GLU A 435 -25.46 -6.00 -9.13
N LEU A 436 -26.62 -6.14 -9.78
CA LEU A 436 -26.81 -6.97 -10.98
C LEU A 436 -26.25 -6.34 -12.28
N VAL A 437 -26.06 -5.02 -12.30
CA VAL A 437 -25.62 -4.25 -13.48
C VAL A 437 -24.14 -3.86 -13.39
N ASP A 438 -23.46 -4.25 -12.31
CA ASP A 438 -22.05 -3.93 -12.06
C ASP A 438 -21.08 -4.83 -12.88
N LEU A 439 -21.26 -4.85 -14.21
CA LEU A 439 -20.44 -5.63 -15.13
C LEU A 439 -19.81 -4.74 -16.20
N THR A 440 -18.51 -4.93 -16.42
CA THR A 440 -17.80 -4.35 -17.57
C THR A 440 -18.33 -4.92 -18.88
N PRO A 441 -18.03 -4.30 -20.05
CA PRO A 441 -18.40 -4.86 -21.36
C PRO A 441 -17.88 -6.29 -21.62
N GLN A 442 -16.94 -6.76 -20.81
CA GLN A 442 -16.35 -8.09 -20.88
C GLN A 442 -16.99 -9.09 -19.89
N GLY A 443 -18.00 -8.66 -19.11
CA GLY A 443 -18.70 -9.49 -18.13
C GLY A 443 -17.95 -9.72 -16.83
N ASN A 444 -16.91 -8.92 -16.54
CA ASN A 444 -16.18 -8.95 -15.27
C ASN A 444 -16.59 -7.77 -14.40
N ASP A 445 -16.41 -7.90 -13.08
CA ASP A 445 -16.62 -6.81 -12.12
C ASP A 445 -15.75 -5.59 -12.48
N PRO A 446 -16.28 -4.36 -12.44
CA PRO A 446 -15.49 -3.17 -12.68
C PRO A 446 -14.52 -2.92 -11.52
N VAL A 447 -13.33 -2.44 -11.89
CA VAL A 447 -12.28 -2.07 -10.95
C VAL A 447 -12.00 -0.58 -11.13
N PRO A 448 -12.16 0.25 -10.09
CA PRO A 448 -12.68 -0.08 -8.75
C PRO A 448 -14.19 -0.43 -8.73
N PRO A 449 -14.67 -1.20 -7.73
CA PRO A 449 -16.09 -1.59 -7.61
C PRO A 449 -16.99 -0.36 -7.52
N LEU A 450 -18.16 -0.35 -8.17
CA LEU A 450 -19.01 0.83 -8.16
C LEU A 450 -19.59 1.11 -6.77
N LEU A 451 -19.75 2.39 -6.44
CA LEU A 451 -20.48 2.81 -5.24
C LEU A 451 -21.78 3.51 -5.63
N PRO A 452 -22.92 3.12 -5.03
CA PRO A 452 -24.15 3.86 -5.21
C PRO A 452 -23.97 5.28 -4.68
N SER A 453 -24.10 6.27 -5.55
CA SER A 453 -24.03 7.68 -5.20
C SER A 453 -25.33 8.38 -5.55
N VAL A 454 -25.94 9.04 -4.55
CA VAL A 454 -27.14 9.84 -4.76
C VAL A 454 -26.72 11.28 -4.99
N ARG A 455 -27.08 11.83 -6.15
CA ARG A 455 -26.84 13.23 -6.46
C ARG A 455 -27.84 14.10 -5.70
N GLY A 456 -27.39 14.68 -4.59
CA GLY A 456 -28.24 15.43 -3.67
C GLY A 456 -29.04 16.56 -4.34
N TRP A 457 -28.46 17.26 -5.32
CA TRP A 457 -29.14 18.35 -6.02
C TRP A 457 -30.27 17.85 -6.93
N LEU A 458 -30.09 16.70 -7.61
CA LEU A 458 -31.16 16.09 -8.42
C LEU A 458 -32.29 15.63 -7.51
N MET A 459 -31.96 14.97 -6.40
CA MET A 459 -32.94 14.53 -5.41
C MET A 459 -33.73 15.72 -4.84
N ALA A 460 -33.04 16.79 -4.45
CA ALA A 460 -33.66 18.02 -3.98
C ALA A 460 -34.57 18.64 -5.06
N GLY A 461 -34.13 18.64 -6.32
CA GLY A 461 -34.92 19.09 -7.47
C GLY A 461 -36.21 18.28 -7.65
N VAL A 462 -36.13 16.95 -7.60
CA VAL A 462 -37.30 16.05 -7.69
C VAL A 462 -38.27 16.33 -6.55
N LEU A 463 -37.79 16.32 -5.30
CA LEU A 463 -38.65 16.51 -4.13
C LEU A 463 -39.33 17.86 -4.16
N THR A 464 -38.60 18.92 -4.51
CA THR A 464 -39.15 20.28 -4.65
C THR A 464 -40.19 20.33 -5.77
N GLY A 465 -39.91 19.71 -6.91
CA GLY A 465 -40.85 19.60 -8.02
C GLY A 465 -42.13 18.86 -7.66
N MET A 466 -42.03 17.77 -6.88
CA MET A 466 -43.17 16.98 -6.43
C MET A 466 -44.05 17.76 -5.44
N VAL A 467 -43.44 18.51 -4.52
CA VAL A 467 -44.15 19.42 -3.61
C VAL A 467 -44.83 20.54 -4.39
N ALA A 468 -44.15 21.13 -5.37
CA ALA A 468 -44.71 22.18 -6.23
C ALA A 468 -45.90 21.66 -7.06
N ALA A 469 -45.80 20.46 -7.63
CA ALA A 469 -46.89 19.83 -8.38
C ALA A 469 -48.12 19.55 -7.49
N SER A 470 -47.90 19.11 -6.25
CA SER A 470 -48.97 18.95 -5.25
C SER A 470 -49.65 20.28 -4.94
N ALA A 471 -48.88 21.34 -4.68
CA ALA A 471 -49.41 22.68 -4.42
C ALA A 471 -50.20 23.23 -5.62
N LEU A 472 -49.71 23.03 -6.85
CA LEU A 472 -50.37 23.41 -8.09
C LEU A 472 -51.69 22.66 -8.28
N SER A 473 -51.73 21.36 -7.98
CA SER A 473 -52.96 20.56 -8.04
C SER A 473 -54.04 21.10 -7.09
N VAL A 474 -53.66 21.46 -5.85
CA VAL A 474 -54.57 22.11 -4.89
C VAL A 474 -55.05 23.46 -5.42
N ALA A 475 -54.16 24.30 -5.95
CA ALA A 475 -54.52 25.60 -6.52
C ALA A 475 -55.50 25.45 -7.70
N PHE A 476 -55.27 24.47 -8.57
CA PHE A 476 -56.16 24.18 -9.70
C PHE A 476 -57.54 23.70 -9.23
N ALA A 477 -57.59 22.84 -8.22
CA ALA A 477 -58.84 22.39 -7.60
C ALA A 477 -59.68 23.58 -7.10
N VAL A 478 -59.03 24.57 -6.47
CA VAL A 478 -59.69 25.79 -5.98
C VAL A 478 -60.25 26.63 -7.13
N VAL A 479 -59.46 26.84 -8.18
CA VAL A 479 -59.92 27.61 -9.35
C VAL A 479 -61.10 26.91 -10.03
N ALA A 480 -61.03 25.58 -10.19
CA ALA A 480 -62.12 24.78 -10.74
C ALA A 480 -63.39 24.86 -9.88
N ALA A 481 -63.26 24.80 -8.56
CA ALA A 481 -64.37 24.93 -7.62
C ALA A 481 -65.03 26.32 -7.68
N ARG A 482 -64.24 27.40 -7.82
CA ARG A 482 -64.75 28.77 -7.93
C ARG A 482 -65.52 29.04 -9.23
N ARG A 483 -65.18 28.36 -10.33
CA ARG A 483 -65.86 28.53 -11.62
C ARG A 483 -67.19 27.79 -11.74
N LEU A 484 -67.58 26.99 -10.73
CA LEU A 484 -68.87 26.32 -10.72
C LEU A 484 -69.97 27.29 -10.32
N ASN A 485 -70.90 27.55 -11.24
CA ASN A 485 -71.99 28.48 -11.05
C ASN A 485 -73.04 27.86 -10.11
N THR A 486 -73.25 28.48 -8.95
CA THR A 486 -74.10 27.95 -7.87
C THR A 486 -75.57 27.78 -8.26
N ALA A 487 -76.02 28.46 -9.32
CA ALA A 487 -77.39 28.39 -9.83
C ALA A 487 -77.65 27.17 -10.74
N GLU A 488 -76.64 26.57 -11.36
CA GLU A 488 -76.80 25.37 -12.20
C GLU A 488 -76.79 24.07 -11.37
N VAL A 489 -76.02 24.05 -10.28
CA VAL A 489 -75.84 22.85 -9.44
C VAL A 489 -77.12 22.46 -8.68
N LEU A 490 -77.96 23.44 -8.31
CA LEU A 490 -79.27 23.20 -7.71
C LEU A 490 -80.36 22.80 -8.72
N ARG A 491 -80.10 22.97 -10.03
CA ARG A 491 -81.06 22.67 -11.11
C ARG A 491 -80.79 21.33 -11.82
N GLY A 492 -79.59 20.77 -11.67
CA GLY A 492 -79.20 19.48 -12.24
C GLY A 492 -79.45 18.26 -11.33
N GLY A 493 -80.17 18.44 -10.22
CA GLY A 493 -80.57 17.34 -9.33
C GLY A 493 -81.97 16.83 -9.64
N ILE A 494 -82.08 15.93 -10.63
CA ILE A 494 -82.90 14.73 -10.57
C ILE A 494 -81.99 13.56 -10.94
#